data_AF-A0A7S2LS18-F1
#
_entry.id   AF-A0A7S2LS18-F1
#
_cell.length_a   1.000
_cell.length_b   1.000
_cell.length_c   1.000
_cell.angle_alpha   90.00
_cell.angle_beta   90.00
_cell.angle_gamma   90.00
#
_symmetry.space_group_name_H-M   'P 1'
#
loop_
_entity.id
_entity.type
_entity.pdbx_description
1 polymer ?
#
loop_
_entity_poly.entity_id
_entity_poly.type
_entity_poly.pdbx_seq_one_letter_code
_entity_poly.pdbx_strand_id
1 'polypeptide(L)'
;EDCPICLETIKHVNCMTVRRLFCCGGVTCKQCGDERNKDTEEGLGDKFRGRCPLCRGKMPREGDIGSMLLKHANKGRAWAQAYVGTWYLRGMSGFALDKEKGLKLIE
;
A
#
# COMPACT_ATOMS: atom_id res chain seq x y z
N GLU A 1 1.25 -11.16 12.08
CA GLU A 1 0.16 -10.21 12.36
C GLU A 1 -1.13 -10.82 11.84
N ASP A 2 -2.27 -10.53 12.47
CA ASP A 2 -3.58 -11.03 12.03
C ASP A 2 -4.26 -10.02 11.12
N CYS A 3 -5.08 -10.52 10.18
CA CYS A 3 -5.84 -9.67 9.29
C CYS A 3 -6.91 -8.91 10.08
N PRO A 4 -6.96 -7.57 10.02
CA PRO A 4 -7.94 -6.78 10.78
C PRO A 4 -9.38 -6.91 10.28
N ILE A 5 -9.61 -7.74 9.25
CA ILE A 5 -10.92 -7.98 8.65
C ILE A 5 -11.42 -9.38 9.02
N CYS A 6 -10.69 -10.43 8.63
CA CYS A 6 -11.09 -11.82 8.89
C CYS A 6 -10.47 -12.44 10.15
N LEU A 7 -9.56 -11.73 10.83
CA LEU A 7 -8.83 -12.17 12.02
C LEU A 7 -7.91 -13.39 11.82
N GLU A 8 -7.75 -13.86 10.58
CA GLU A 8 -6.81 -14.93 10.25
C GLU A 8 -5.36 -14.41 10.24
N THR A 9 -4.43 -15.26 10.67
CA THR A 9 -3.00 -14.95 10.65
C THR A 9 -2.47 -14.80 9.22
N ILE A 10 -1.84 -13.66 8.96
CA ILE A 10 -1.27 -13.36 7.65
C ILE A 10 0.13 -13.98 7.53
N LYS A 11 0.37 -14.71 6.44
CA LYS A 11 1.73 -15.10 6.03
C LYS A 11 2.38 -13.97 5.25
N HIS A 12 3.35 -13.25 5.85
CA HIS A 12 4.04 -12.11 5.22
C HIS A 12 5.16 -12.58 4.27
N VAL A 13 4.78 -13.14 3.12
CA VAL A 13 5.74 -13.67 2.14
C VAL A 13 6.04 -12.63 1.06
N ASN A 14 5.01 -12.09 0.41
CA ASN A 14 5.16 -11.09 -0.66
C ASN A 14 3.83 -10.36 -0.91
N CYS A 15 3.77 -9.51 -1.94
CA CYS A 15 2.55 -8.79 -2.34
C CYS A 15 1.40 -9.71 -2.82
N MET A 16 1.67 -11.00 -3.04
CA MET A 16 0.66 -12.01 -3.35
C MET A 16 0.00 -12.59 -2.10
N THR A 17 0.51 -12.32 -0.90
CA THR A 17 -0.11 -12.79 0.35
C THR A 17 -0.68 -11.65 1.20
N VAL A 18 -0.18 -10.43 1.00
CA VAL A 18 -0.59 -9.24 1.76
C VAL A 18 -1.00 -8.09 0.86
N ARG A 19 -1.95 -7.29 1.32
CA ARG A 19 -2.29 -5.98 0.76
C ARG A 19 -1.90 -4.89 1.74
N ARG A 20 -0.96 -4.03 1.32
CA ARG A 20 -0.52 -2.85 2.09
C ARG A 20 -1.57 -1.74 2.00
N LEU A 21 -1.76 -1.03 3.11
CA LEU A 21 -2.64 0.13 3.22
C LEU A 21 -1.76 1.39 3.20
N PHE A 22 -1.62 2.03 2.04
CA PHE A 22 -0.70 3.17 1.86
C PHE A 22 -0.98 4.37 2.78
N CYS A 23 -2.19 4.49 3.34
CA CYS A 23 -2.55 5.56 4.27
C CYS A 23 -1.90 5.46 5.65
N CYS A 24 -1.64 4.24 6.14
CA CYS A 24 -1.09 4.00 7.48
C CYS A 24 0.11 3.04 7.50
N GLY A 25 0.38 2.36 6.39
CA GLY A 25 1.45 1.37 6.26
C GLY A 25 1.12 -0.01 6.86
N GLY A 26 -0.10 -0.21 7.37
CA GLY A 26 -0.58 -1.51 7.83
C GLY A 26 -0.90 -2.46 6.69
N VAL A 27 -1.38 -3.66 7.02
CA VAL A 27 -1.67 -4.73 6.05
C VAL A 27 -3.01 -5.41 6.29
N THR A 28 -3.56 -5.98 5.23
CA THR A 28 -4.61 -7.01 5.28
C THR A 28 -4.11 -8.26 4.54
N CYS A 29 -4.76 -9.42 4.75
CA CYS A 29 -4.56 -10.54 3.83
C CYS A 29 -4.98 -10.13 2.42
N LYS A 30 -4.41 -10.81 1.41
CA LYS A 30 -4.70 -10.49 -0.01
C LYS A 30 -6.20 -10.58 -0.32
N GLN A 31 -6.86 -11.65 0.14
CA GLN A 31 -8.27 -11.90 -0.16
C GLN A 31 -9.16 -10.75 0.32
N CYS A 32 -9.12 -10.41 1.62
CA CYS A 32 -9.93 -9.30 2.13
C CYS A 32 -9.54 -7.95 1.51
N GLY A 33 -8.27 -7.75 1.16
CA GLY A 33 -7.81 -6.54 0.49
C GLY A 33 -8.35 -6.41 -0.93
N ASP A 34 -8.42 -7.50 -1.68
CA ASP A 34 -8.96 -7.53 -3.04
C ASP A 34 -10.50 -7.46 -3.03
N GLU A 35 -11.18 -8.15 -2.12
CA GLU A 35 -12.64 -8.05 -1.92
C GLU A 35 -13.08 -6.62 -1.56
N ARG A 36 -12.28 -5.89 -0.79
CA ARG A 36 -12.55 -4.47 -0.49
C ARG A 36 -12.48 -3.58 -1.73
N ASN A 37 -11.66 -3.94 -2.71
CA ASN A 37 -11.53 -3.16 -3.95
C ASN A 37 -12.66 -3.47 -4.95
N LYS A 38 -13.50 -4.47 -4.70
CA LYS A 38 -14.66 -4.76 -5.54
C LYS A 38 -15.76 -3.73 -5.26
N ASP A 39 -16.20 -3.05 -6.31
CA ASP A 39 -17.33 -2.11 -6.29
C ASP A 39 -18.64 -2.90 -6.43
N THR A 40 -19.06 -3.55 -5.34
CA THR A 40 -20.27 -4.36 -5.29
C THR A 40 -21.08 -3.99 -4.04
N GLU A 41 -22.40 -3.87 -4.17
CA GLU A 41 -23.32 -3.51 -3.08
C GLU A 41 -23.20 -4.43 -1.85
N GLU A 42 -22.85 -5.70 -2.04
CA GLU A 42 -22.74 -6.70 -0.97
C GLU A 42 -21.29 -6.94 -0.47
N GLY A 43 -20.31 -6.21 -1.03
CA GLY A 43 -18.89 -6.45 -0.79
C GLY A 43 -18.33 -5.79 0.47
N LEU A 44 -17.09 -6.15 0.83
CA LEU A 44 -16.33 -5.42 1.85
C LEU A 44 -16.11 -3.94 1.47
N GLY A 45 -16.22 -3.60 0.18
CA GLY A 45 -16.19 -2.23 -0.32
C GLY A 45 -17.21 -1.33 0.40
N ASP A 46 -18.46 -1.78 0.55
CA ASP A 46 -19.49 -1.02 1.27
C ASP A 46 -19.22 -1.01 2.79
N LYS A 47 -18.83 -2.14 3.39
CA LYS A 47 -18.51 -2.18 4.84
C LYS A 47 -17.41 -1.19 5.23
N PHE A 48 -16.49 -0.91 4.31
CA PHE A 48 -15.42 0.05 4.54
C PHE A 48 -15.63 1.41 3.85
N ARG A 49 -16.71 1.65 3.06
CA ARG A 49 -17.04 2.91 2.34
C ARG A 49 -15.83 3.78 1.94
N GLY A 50 -14.84 3.18 1.28
CA GLY A 50 -13.62 3.90 0.86
C GLY A 50 -12.73 4.40 2.01
N ARG A 51 -12.74 3.71 3.16
CA ARG A 51 -11.90 3.96 4.33
C ARG A 51 -11.01 2.76 4.65
N CYS A 52 -9.92 3.06 5.34
CA CYS A 52 -8.97 2.06 5.80
C CYS A 52 -9.54 1.27 7.00
N PRO A 53 -9.47 -0.08 6.98
CA PRO A 53 -9.93 -0.90 8.12
C PRO A 53 -9.10 -0.70 9.39
N LEU A 54 -7.84 -0.24 9.28
CA LEU A 54 -6.95 -0.04 10.42
C LEU A 54 -7.04 1.38 10.98
N CYS A 55 -6.78 2.40 10.15
CA CYS A 55 -6.69 3.79 10.62
C CYS A 55 -7.94 4.62 10.37
N ARG A 56 -8.98 4.06 9.71
CA ARG A 56 -10.22 4.75 9.32
C ARG A 56 -10.05 5.97 8.40
N GLY A 57 -8.82 6.27 7.98
CA GLY A 57 -8.53 7.32 7.01
C GLY A 57 -9.13 7.01 5.63
N LYS A 58 -9.35 8.05 4.83
CA LYS A 58 -9.80 7.91 3.44
C LYS A 58 -8.81 7.05 2.64
N MET A 59 -9.33 6.14 1.83
CA MET A 59 -8.52 5.39 0.89
C MET A 59 -7.95 6.35 -0.17
N PRO A 60 -6.67 6.19 -0.52
CA PRO A 60 -6.03 7.06 -1.51
C PRO A 60 -6.69 6.89 -2.88
N ARG A 61 -6.84 8.01 -3.60
CA ARG A 61 -7.06 7.96 -5.06
C ARG A 61 -5.73 7.65 -5.73
N GLU A 62 -5.77 7.23 -7.00
CA GLU A 62 -4.57 6.81 -7.73
C GLU A 62 -3.44 7.86 -7.71
N GLY A 63 -3.79 9.15 -7.87
CA GLY A 63 -2.84 10.25 -7.78
C GLY A 63 -2.24 10.51 -6.39
N ASP A 64 -2.89 10.05 -5.31
CA ASP A 64 -2.43 10.25 -3.94
C ASP A 64 -1.34 9.23 -3.54
N ILE A 65 -1.28 8.08 -4.22
CA ILE A 65 -0.45 6.93 -3.82
C ILE A 65 1.03 7.31 -3.76
N GLY A 66 1.53 8.09 -4.73
CA GLY A 66 2.93 8.50 -4.78
C GLY A 66 3.35 9.33 -3.56
N SER A 67 2.53 10.32 -3.18
CA SER A 67 2.81 11.17 -2.02
C SER A 67 2.76 10.40 -0.69
N MET A 68 1.82 9.47 -0.56
CA MET A 68 1.71 8.58 0.61
C MET A 68 2.91 7.64 0.73
N LEU A 69 3.33 7.04 -0.39
CA LEU A 69 4.51 6.19 -0.45
C LEU A 69 5.77 6.97 -0.07
N LEU A 70 5.95 8.19 -0.60
CA LEU A 70 7.08 9.05 -0.25
C LEU A 70 7.10 9.37 1.24
N LYS A 71 5.93 9.66 1.85
CA LYS A 71 5.82 9.86 3.30
C LYS A 71 6.27 8.64 4.11
N HIS A 72 5.98 7.43 3.63
CA HIS A 72 6.44 6.20 4.29
C HIS A 72 7.93 5.93 4.04
N ALA A 73 8.42 6.21 2.83
CA ALA A 73 9.84 6.07 2.48
C ALA A 73 10.72 7.00 3.31
N ASN A 74 10.30 8.27 3.46
CA ASN A 74 10.99 9.27 4.29
C ASN A 74 10.99 8.89 5.80
N LYS A 75 10.10 8.00 6.23
CA LYS A 75 10.08 7.42 7.58
C LYS A 75 10.93 6.15 7.70
N GLY A 76 11.73 5.81 6.69
CA GLY A 76 12.60 4.62 6.69
C GLY A 76 11.86 3.30 6.55
N ARG A 77 10.64 3.28 5.99
CA ARG A 77 9.92 2.01 5.78
C ARG A 77 10.47 1.31 4.53
N ALA A 78 11.22 0.22 4.73
CA ALA A 78 11.87 -0.55 3.67
C ALA A 78 10.97 -0.86 2.46
N TRP A 79 9.74 -1.34 2.67
CA TRP A 79 8.82 -1.62 1.56
C TRP A 79 8.49 -0.37 0.74
N ALA A 80 8.33 0.78 1.39
CA ALA A 80 8.00 2.03 0.72
C ALA A 80 9.23 2.60 0.00
N GLN A 81 10.41 2.51 0.60
CA GLN A 81 11.66 2.91 -0.05
C GLN A 81 11.94 2.04 -1.28
N ALA A 82 11.69 0.73 -1.22
CA ALA A 82 11.79 -0.18 -2.37
C ALA A 82 10.84 0.20 -3.51
N TYR A 83 9.58 0.54 -3.22
CA TYR A 83 8.63 1.03 -4.24
C TYR A 83 9.09 2.36 -4.85
N VAL A 84 9.37 3.36 -4.02
CA VAL A 84 9.73 4.71 -4.50
C VAL A 84 11.05 4.69 -5.25
N GLY A 85 12.05 3.96 -4.76
CA GLY A 85 13.34 3.79 -5.43
C GLY A 85 13.18 3.13 -6.80
N THR A 86 12.36 2.06 -6.89
CA THR A 86 12.09 1.39 -8.17
C THR A 86 11.41 2.32 -9.17
N TRP A 87 10.53 3.20 -8.70
CA TRP A 87 9.85 4.18 -9.55
C TRP A 87 10.78 5.29 -10.02
N TYR A 88 11.69 5.77 -9.17
CA TYR A 88 12.77 6.68 -9.58
C TYR A 88 13.70 6.04 -10.62
N LEU A 89 14.05 4.75 -10.45
CA LEU A 89 14.90 4.03 -11.41
C LEU A 89 14.26 3.83 -12.79
N ARG A 90 12.92 3.90 -12.87
CA ARG A 90 12.14 3.63 -14.09
C ARG A 90 11.45 4.86 -14.66
N GLY A 91 11.39 5.97 -13.94
CA GLY A 91 10.64 7.16 -14.35
C GLY A 91 9.12 6.92 -14.43
N MET A 92 8.51 6.30 -13.41
CA MET A 92 7.10 5.88 -13.43
C MET A 92 6.27 6.49 -12.29
N SER A 93 4.94 6.40 -12.40
CA SER A 93 4.00 6.73 -11.31
C SER A 93 4.15 8.15 -10.73
N GLY A 94 4.50 9.11 -11.59
CA GLY A 94 4.73 10.51 -11.22
C GLY A 94 6.15 10.82 -10.73
N PHE A 95 7.06 9.87 -10.75
CA PHE A 95 8.47 10.05 -10.40
C PHE A 95 9.29 10.19 -11.67
N ALA A 96 10.04 11.28 -11.80
CA ALA A 96 11.01 11.45 -12.90
C ALA A 96 12.15 10.43 -12.77
N LEU A 97 12.76 10.05 -13.89
CA LEU A 97 13.90 9.15 -13.90
C LEU A 97 15.07 9.79 -13.13
N ASP A 98 15.47 9.18 -12.01
CA ASP A 98 16.57 9.62 -11.15
C ASP A 98 17.24 8.40 -10.52
N LYS A 99 18.33 7.93 -11.14
CA LYS A 99 18.98 6.69 -10.73
C LYS A 99 19.69 6.82 -9.38
N GLU A 100 20.29 7.97 -9.11
CA GLU A 100 21.03 8.22 -7.87
C GLU A 100 20.07 8.19 -6.68
N LYS A 101 18.97 8.94 -6.77
CA LYS A 101 17.95 8.95 -5.73
C LYS A 101 17.25 7.61 -5.59
N GLY A 102 17.05 6.91 -6.71
CA GLY A 102 16.50 5.56 -6.74
C GLY A 102 17.36 4.55 -5.96
N LEU A 103 18.66 4.52 -6.21
CA LEU A 103 19.61 3.62 -5.54
C LEU A 103 19.72 3.93 -4.04
N LYS A 104 19.85 5.21 -3.66
CA LYS A 104 19.92 5.64 -2.25
C LYS A 104 18.72 5.21 -1.39
N LEU A 105 17.58 4.92 -2.00
CA LEU A 105 16.39 4.43 -1.30
C LEU A 105 16.35 2.91 -1.18
N ILE A 106 17.08 2.17 -2.01
CA ILE A 106 17.06 0.71 -2.04
C ILE A 106 18.31 0.10 -1.39
N GLU A 107 19.40 0.85 -1.32
CA GLU A 107 20.58 0.55 -0.49
C GLU A 107 20.23 0.49 1.01
#